data_AF-A0A356U9V6-F1
#
_entry.id   AF-A0A356U9V6-F1
#
_cell.length_a   1.000
_cell.length_b   1.000
_cell.length_c   1.000
_cell.angle_alpha   90.00
_cell.angle_beta   90.00
_cell.angle_gamma   90.00
#
_symmetry.space_group_name_H-M   'P 1'
#
loop_
_entity.id
_entity.type
_entity.pdbx_description
1 polymer ?
#
loop_
_entity_poly.entity_id
_entity_poly.type
_entity_poly.pdbx_seq_one_letter_code
_entity_poly.pdbx_strand_id
1 'polypeptide(L)'
;MRYEGNIFRPFSEAKSYLLQCTIGCSHNQCTFCGMYKDKKYRVRSLEEIKADIAMAKQHFGDLEKVFLCDGDAIAIETDMLLEILDELYRTFPSLR
;
A
#
# COMPACT_ATOMS: atom_id res chain seq x y z
N MET A 1 -6.73 6.06 -6.84
CA MET A 1 -5.29 5.97 -7.09
C MET A 1 -4.63 7.30 -6.78
N ARG A 2 -4.25 7.52 -5.52
CA ARG A 2 -3.47 8.69 -5.09
C ARG A 2 -2.14 8.21 -4.55
N TYR A 3 -1.06 8.46 -5.27
CA TYR A 3 0.30 8.10 -4.85
C TYR A 3 1.07 9.36 -4.49
N GLU A 4 1.86 9.27 -3.43
CA GLU A 4 2.68 10.39 -2.97
C GLU A 4 4.18 10.09 -3.07
N GLY A 5 4.85 10.90 -3.90
CA GLY A 5 6.27 10.84 -4.25
C GLY A 5 6.67 9.55 -4.97
N ASN A 6 7.91 9.10 -4.76
CA ASN A 6 8.45 7.95 -5.51
C ASN A 6 7.86 6.62 -5.02
N ILE A 7 7.22 5.90 -5.94
CA ILE A 7 6.74 4.53 -5.73
C ILE A 7 7.68 3.57 -6.43
N PHE A 8 8.15 2.58 -5.69
CA PHE A 8 9.07 1.57 -6.20
C PHE A 8 8.35 0.24 -6.30
N ARG A 9 8.27 -0.28 -7.53
CA ARG A 9 7.63 -1.56 -7.83
C ARG A 9 8.71 -2.60 -8.12
N PRO A 10 8.88 -3.63 -7.27
CA PRO A 10 9.80 -4.72 -7.58
C PRO A 10 9.31 -5.49 -8.81
N PHE A 11 10.24 -5.99 -9.64
CA PHE A 11 9.91 -6.70 -10.88
C PHE A 11 8.97 -7.90 -10.66
N SER A 12 9.12 -8.59 -9.52
CA SER A 12 8.24 -9.71 -9.15
C SER A 12 6.76 -9.31 -9.04
N GLU A 13 6.49 -8.05 -8.71
CA GLU A 13 5.14 -7.51 -8.49
C GLU A 13 4.61 -6.74 -9.71
N ALA A 14 5.20 -6.93 -10.90
CA ALA A 14 4.86 -6.21 -12.13
C ALA A 14 3.38 -6.36 -12.59
N LYS A 15 2.63 -7.30 -12.02
CA LYS A 15 1.19 -7.50 -12.29
C LYS A 15 0.28 -7.18 -11.09
N SER A 16 0.83 -6.90 -9.92
CA SER A 16 0.06 -6.65 -8.69
C SER A 16 -0.39 -5.20 -8.59
N TYR A 17 -1.60 -4.96 -8.07
CA TYR A 17 -2.03 -3.59 -7.77
C TYR A 17 -1.20 -3.01 -6.63
N LEU A 18 -0.77 -1.74 -6.76
CA LEU A 18 0.05 -1.08 -5.76
C LEU A 18 -0.87 -0.29 -4.82
N LEU A 19 -0.99 -0.72 -3.56
CA LEU A 19 -1.77 0.00 -2.57
C LEU A 19 -0.80 0.72 -1.61
N GLN A 20 -0.69 2.03 -1.72
CA GLN A 20 0.17 2.82 -0.82
C GLN A 20 -0.57 3.09 0.51
N CYS A 21 -0.26 2.30 1.54
CA CYS A 21 -0.86 2.43 2.87
C CYS A 21 -0.06 3.38 3.78
N THR A 22 1.27 3.39 3.64
CA THR A 22 2.17 4.27 4.38
C THR A 22 2.97 5.15 3.41
N ILE A 23 3.56 6.22 3.93
CA ILE A 23 4.41 7.13 3.17
C ILE A 23 5.68 7.32 3.98
N GLY A 24 6.82 6.98 3.40
CA GLY A 24 8.11 6.97 4.08
C GLY A 24 8.43 5.64 4.79
N CYS A 25 9.54 5.63 5.53
CA CYS A 25 9.98 4.47 6.30
C CYS A 25 9.98 4.83 7.80
N SER A 26 9.46 3.92 8.63
CA SER A 26 9.44 4.03 10.10
C SER A 26 10.84 4.22 10.70
N HIS A 27 11.85 3.60 10.08
CA HIS A 27 13.22 3.57 10.57
C HIS A 27 14.06 4.78 10.12
N ASN A 28 13.99 5.16 8.85
CA ASN A 28 14.67 6.29 8.19
C ASN A 28 16.15 6.60 8.57
N GLN A 29 16.89 5.66 9.16
CA GLN A 29 18.29 5.82 9.58
C GLN A 29 19.26 4.97 8.75
N CYS A 30 18.77 4.26 7.73
CA CYS A 30 19.59 3.41 6.87
C CYS A 30 20.60 4.25 6.06
N THR A 31 21.88 3.92 6.18
CA THR A 31 22.97 4.58 5.45
C THR A 31 22.89 4.33 3.94
N PHE A 32 22.38 3.17 3.53
CA PHE A 32 22.25 2.73 2.14
C PHE A 32 20.96 3.21 1.44
N CYS A 33 19.93 3.62 2.19
CA CYS A 33 18.63 3.94 1.60
C CYS A 33 18.59 5.39 1.13
N GLY A 34 18.49 5.62 -0.19
CA GLY A 34 18.19 6.94 -0.76
C GLY A 34 16.69 7.20 -0.99
N MET A 35 15.85 6.18 -0.85
CA MET A 35 14.46 6.20 -1.33
C MET A 35 13.51 6.99 -0.43
N TYR A 36 13.71 6.94 0.89
CA TYR A 36 12.77 7.50 1.88
C TYR A 36 13.37 8.62 2.74
N LYS A 37 14.63 9.02 2.51
CA LYS A 37 15.35 10.02 3.33
C LYS A 37 14.68 11.39 3.39
N ASP A 38 13.96 11.78 2.35
CA ASP A 38 13.30 13.09 2.25
C ASP A 38 11.87 13.10 2.83
N LYS A 39 11.31 11.94 3.19
CA LYS A 39 9.90 11.80 3.59
C LYS A 39 9.76 11.48 5.07
N LYS A 40 8.81 12.15 5.73
CA LYS A 40 8.38 11.80 7.09
C LYS A 40 7.43 10.62 7.02
N TYR A 41 7.68 9.61 7.87
CA TYR A 41 6.78 8.46 8.01
C TYR A 41 5.39 8.93 8.44
N ARG A 42 4.38 8.55 7.66
CA ARG A 42 2.98 8.68 8.06
C ARG A 42 2.16 7.52 7.52
N VAL A 43 1.16 7.10 8.30
CA VAL A 43 0.14 6.15 7.88
C VAL A 43 -1.01 6.95 7.25
N ARG A 44 -1.51 6.51 6.11
CA ARG A 44 -2.70 7.13 5.49
C ARG A 44 -3.95 6.72 6.24
N SER A 45 -4.97 7.58 6.23
CA SER A 45 -6.25 7.27 6.86
C SER A 45 -6.91 6.08 6.20
N LEU A 46 -7.56 5.25 7.01
CA LEU A 46 -8.29 4.06 6.59
C LEU A 46 -9.34 4.37 5.52
N GLU A 47 -10.04 5.50 5.66
CA GLU A 47 -11.02 5.99 4.68
C GLU A 47 -10.40 6.23 3.30
N GLU A 48 -9.19 6.79 3.24
CA GLU A 48 -8.49 7.00 1.97
C GLU A 48 -8.08 5.67 1.33
N ILE A 49 -7.63 4.71 2.13
CA ILE A 49 -7.22 3.39 1.66
C ILE A 49 -8.44 2.65 1.10
N LYS A 50 -9.57 2.66 1.80
CA LYS A 50 -10.84 2.08 1.33
C LYS A 50 -11.34 2.72 0.04
N ALA A 51 -11.27 4.05 -0.05
CA ALA A 51 -11.61 4.76 -1.28
C ALA A 51 -10.69 4.33 -2.45
N ASP A 52 -9.41 4.08 -2.18
CA ASP A 52 -8.47 3.60 -3.19
C ASP A 52 -8.77 2.17 -3.64
N ILE A 53 -9.14 1.29 -2.71
CA ILE A 53 -9.62 -0.07 -2.98
C ILE A 53 -10.86 -0.05 -3.87
N ALA A 54 -11.85 0.79 -3.54
CA ALA A 54 -13.06 0.92 -4.34
C ALA A 54 -12.77 1.46 -5.76
N MET A 55 -11.90 2.47 -5.87
CA MET A 55 -11.43 2.96 -7.17
C MET A 55 -10.70 1.88 -7.97
N ALA A 56 -9.88 1.07 -7.30
CA ALA A 56 -9.14 -0.02 -7.94
C ALA A 56 -10.09 -1.08 -8.51
N LYS A 57 -11.15 -1.44 -7.77
CA LYS A 57 -12.21 -2.33 -8.26
C LYS A 57 -12.92 -1.77 -9.49
N GLN A 58 -13.21 -0.48 -9.49
CA GLN A 58 -13.87 0.16 -10.63
C GLN A 58 -12.98 0.22 -11.88
N HIS A 59 -11.67 0.44 -11.70
CA HIS A 59 -10.74 0.60 -12.82
C HIS A 59 -10.15 -0.70 -13.35
N PHE A 60 -9.76 -1.62 -12.46
CA PHE A 60 -9.09 -2.87 -12.82
C PHE A 60 -10.00 -4.10 -12.76
N GLY A 61 -11.20 -3.96 -12.20
CA GLY A 61 -12.09 -5.09 -11.99
C GLY A 61 -11.57 -6.01 -10.90
N ASP A 62 -11.58 -7.31 -11.16
CA ASP A 62 -11.16 -8.30 -10.19
C ASP A 62 -9.65 -8.51 -10.20
N LEU A 63 -9.01 -8.11 -9.10
CA LEU A 63 -7.56 -8.20 -8.93
C LEU A 63 -7.19 -9.52 -8.25
N GLU A 64 -6.14 -10.16 -8.76
CA GLU A 64 -5.61 -11.40 -8.18
C GLU A 64 -4.51 -11.15 -7.16
N LYS A 65 -3.83 -9.99 -7.23
CA LYS A 65 -2.70 -9.64 -6.36
C LYS A 65 -2.69 -8.17 -6.02
N VAL A 66 -2.46 -7.87 -4.74
CA VAL A 66 -2.30 -6.53 -4.21
C VAL A 66 -1.00 -6.48 -3.41
N PHE A 67 -0.17 -5.48 -3.71
CA PHE A 67 1.09 -5.23 -3.06
C PHE A 67 0.96 -3.97 -2.19
N LEU A 68 1.04 -4.16 -0.88
CA LEU A 68 1.04 -3.07 0.10
C LEU A 68 2.38 -2.35 0.00
N CYS A 69 2.35 -1.15 -0.58
CA CYS A 69 3.53 -0.38 -0.92
C CYS A 69 3.96 0.56 0.22
N ASP A 70 5.24 0.93 0.11
CA ASP A 70 6.00 1.93 0.89
C ASP A 70 6.94 1.32 1.96
N GLY A 71 7.73 2.18 2.62
CA GLY A 71 8.94 1.77 3.33
C GLY A 71 8.72 0.90 4.56
N ASP A 72 7.51 0.93 5.14
CA ASP A 72 7.10 -0.01 6.18
C ASP A 72 5.56 -0.11 6.24
N ALA A 73 5.00 -1.06 5.49
CA ALA A 73 3.57 -1.36 5.52
C ALA A 73 3.16 -2.21 6.74
N ILE A 74 4.11 -2.84 7.43
CA ILE A 74 3.86 -3.71 8.60
C ILE A 74 3.85 -2.90 9.90
N ALA A 75 4.49 -1.73 9.92
CA ALA A 75 4.46 -0.79 11.04
C ALA A 75 3.09 -0.13 11.27
N ILE A 76 2.09 -0.42 10.42
CA ILE A 76 0.69 -0.03 10.67
C ILE A 76 0.17 -0.80 11.88
N GLU A 77 -0.71 -0.18 12.67
CA GLU A 77 -1.39 -0.88 13.77
C GLU A 77 -2.11 -2.14 13.26
N THR A 78 -1.96 -3.24 13.97
CA THR A 78 -2.46 -4.56 13.52
C THR A 78 -3.95 -4.55 13.23
N ASP A 79 -4.75 -3.85 14.05
CA ASP A 79 -6.20 -3.73 13.87
C ASP A 79 -6.55 -3.05 12.53
N MET A 80 -5.86 -1.95 12.22
CA MET A 80 -6.01 -1.25 10.95
C MET A 80 -5.56 -2.10 9.76
N LEU A 81 -4.47 -2.85 9.89
CA LEU A 81 -4.01 -3.77 8.86
C LEU A 81 -5.05 -4.88 8.59
N LEU A 82 -5.63 -5.44 9.64
CA LEU A 82 -6.69 -6.44 9.52
C LEU A 82 -7.92 -5.87 8.82
N GLU A 83 -8.31 -4.62 9.12
CA GLU A 83 -9.43 -3.98 8.46
C GLU A 83 -9.17 -3.74 6.95
N ILE A 84 -7.95 -3.35 6.59
CA ILE A 84 -7.54 -3.19 5.19
C ILE A 84 -7.61 -4.53 4.46
N LEU A 85 -7.11 -5.60 5.09
CA LEU A 85 -7.13 -6.94 4.49
C LEU A 85 -8.57 -7.47 4.33
N ASP A 86 -9.42 -7.30 5.33
CA ASP A 86 -10.84 -7.69 5.24
C ASP A 86 -11.55 -6.94 4.09
N GLU A 87 -11.32 -5.63 3.93
CA GLU A 87 -11.86 -4.86 2.82
C GLU A 87 -11.34 -5.35 1.45
N LEU A 88 -10.06 -5.68 1.36
CA LEU A 88 -9.45 -6.23 0.15
C LEU A 88 -10.09 -7.56 -0.24
N TYR A 89 -10.20 -8.51 0.68
CA TYR A 89 -10.82 -9.81 0.42
C TYR A 89 -12.31 -9.71 0.09
N ARG A 90 -13.04 -8.76 0.69
CA ARG A 90 -14.43 -8.47 0.34
C ARG A 90 -14.59 -7.89 -1.05
N THR A 91 -13.69 -6.99 -1.43
CA THR A 91 -13.76 -6.28 -2.71
C THR A 91 -13.26 -7.14 -3.88
N PHE A 92 -12.24 -7.96 -3.66
CA PHE A 92 -11.56 -8.76 -4.66
C PHE A 92 -11.61 -10.25 -4.32
N PRO A 93 -12.68 -10.96 -4.69
CA PRO A 93 -12.82 -12.39 -4.41
C PRO A 93 -11.74 -13.29 -5.03
N SER A 94 -11.03 -12.87 -6.09
CA SER A 94 -9.94 -13.67 -6.70
C SER A 94 -8.55 -13.40 -6.12
N LEU A 95 -8.42 -12.66 -5.02
CA LEU A 95 -7.13 -12.46 -4.36
C LEU A 95 -6.48 -13.79 -3.95
N ARG A 96 -5.20 -13.97 -4.31
CA ARG A 96 -4.42 -15.19 -4.05
C ARG A 96 -2.95 -14.93 -3.73
#